data_AF-A0A2H0MTN8-F1
#
_entry.id   AF-A0A2H0MTN8-F1
#
_cell.length_a   1.000
_cell.length_b   1.000
_cell.length_c   1.000
_cell.angle_alpha   90.00
_cell.angle_beta   90.00
_cell.angle_gamma   90.00
#
_symmetry.space_group_name_H-M   'P 1'
#
loop_
_entity.id
_entity.type
_entity.pdbx_description
1 polymer ?
#
loop_
_entity_poly.entity_id
_entity_poly.type
_entity_poly.pdbx_seq_one_letter_code
_entity_poly.pdbx_strand_id
1 'polypeptide(L)'
;MIDWKQARPADFDCSFEGEDITETGTHIQIPVRVLHRESGETAFTRAIPIRADFYRELKKQPDHLQALVKIVNRRCREMLLQKITKDAMEIADKVDLIQMDSRSIQ
;
A
#
# COMPACT_ATOMS: atom_id res chain seq x y z
N MET A 1 -13.56 -10.01 0.30
CA MET A 1 -13.59 -8.76 1.10
C MET A 1 -12.65 -8.96 2.29
N ILE A 2 -11.55 -8.23 2.29
CA ILE A 2 -10.46 -8.39 3.27
C ILE A 2 -10.83 -7.68 4.57
N ASP A 3 -10.66 -8.37 5.71
CA ASP A 3 -10.79 -7.77 7.03
C ASP A 3 -9.51 -7.01 7.41
N TRP A 4 -9.48 -5.72 7.09
CA TRP A 4 -8.34 -4.84 7.34
C TRP A 4 -8.01 -4.65 8.83
N LYS A 5 -8.90 -5.00 9.77
CA LYS A 5 -8.66 -4.85 11.21
C LYS A 5 -7.73 -5.91 11.77
N GLN A 6 -7.86 -7.13 11.26
CA GLN A 6 -7.05 -8.28 11.69
C GLN A 6 -5.85 -8.51 10.76
N ALA A 7 -5.86 -7.87 9.60
CA ALA A 7 -4.79 -7.98 8.64
C ALA A 7 -3.50 -7.29 9.13
N ARG A 8 -2.37 -7.96 8.94
CA ARG A 8 -1.03 -7.42 9.19
C ARG A 8 -0.34 -7.22 7.85
N PRO A 9 0.64 -6.30 7.74
CA PRO A 9 1.39 -6.12 6.50
C PRO A 9 2.07 -7.40 5.98
N ALA A 10 2.37 -8.36 6.86
CA ALA A 10 2.97 -9.64 6.50
C ALA A 10 2.00 -10.63 5.83
N ASP A 11 0.70 -10.38 5.93
CA ASP A 11 -0.36 -11.21 5.32
C ASP A 11 -0.57 -10.83 3.85
N PHE A 12 0.20 -9.87 3.32
CA PHE A 12 0.11 -9.39 1.95
C PHE A 12 1.42 -9.58 1.19
N ASP A 13 1.28 -9.86 -0.10
CA ASP A 13 2.37 -9.86 -1.06
C ASP A 13 2.24 -8.66 -2.02
N CYS A 14 3.38 -8.05 -2.34
CA CYS A 14 3.45 -6.92 -3.25
C CYS A 14 4.16 -7.36 -4.51
N SER A 15 3.49 -7.23 -5.66
CA SER A 15 4.06 -7.54 -6.97
C SER A 15 3.88 -6.36 -7.91
N PHE A 16 4.86 -6.16 -8.79
CA PHE A 16 4.78 -5.21 -9.88
C PHE A 16 5.37 -5.85 -11.12
N GLU A 17 4.79 -5.52 -12.28
CA GLU A 17 5.30 -5.96 -13.57
C GLU A 17 6.08 -4.81 -14.19
N GLY A 18 7.32 -5.10 -14.63
CA GLY A 18 8.20 -4.09 -15.21
C GLY A 18 7.70 -3.53 -16.54
N GLU A 19 6.83 -4.27 -17.22
CA GLU A 19 6.25 -3.91 -18.52
C GLU A 19 5.24 -2.76 -18.44
N ASP A 20 4.62 -2.56 -17.26
CA ASP A 20 3.63 -1.51 -17.04
C ASP A 20 4.20 -0.22 -16.42
N ILE A 21 5.54 -0.11 -16.33
CA ILE A 21 6.19 1.09 -15.80
C ILE A 21 6.03 2.25 -16.81
N THR A 22 5.31 3.29 -16.43
CA THR A 22 5.00 4.43 -17.30
C THR A 22 5.72 5.70 -16.86
N GLU A 23 6.19 6.51 -17.80
CA GLU A 23 6.79 7.82 -17.51
C GLU A 23 5.71 8.91 -17.63
N THR A 24 5.61 9.77 -16.62
CA THR A 24 4.69 10.90 -16.57
C THR A 24 5.43 12.14 -16.08
N GLY A 25 5.81 13.00 -17.03
CA GLY A 25 6.55 14.24 -16.74
C GLY A 25 7.90 13.96 -16.09
N THR A 26 8.07 14.37 -14.83
CA THR A 26 9.31 14.19 -14.07
C THR A 26 9.34 12.90 -13.24
N HIS A 27 8.32 12.06 -13.36
CA HIS A 27 8.17 10.85 -12.55
C HIS A 27 7.92 9.62 -13.41
N ILE A 28 8.32 8.47 -12.88
CA ILE A 28 8.03 7.13 -13.34
C ILE A 28 6.98 6.55 -12.40
N GLN A 29 5.87 6.08 -12.94
CA GLN A 29 4.81 5.40 -12.22
C GLN A 29 5.06 3.90 -12.28
N ILE A 30 5.30 3.30 -11.12
CA ILE A 30 5.44 1.85 -10.99
C ILE A 30 4.12 1.29 -10.48
N PRO A 31 3.34 0.57 -11.30
CA PRO A 31 2.09 0.00 -10.85
C PRO A 31 2.38 -1.18 -9.93
N VAL A 32 1.86 -1.11 -8.71
CA VAL A 32 2.01 -2.19 -7.73
C VAL A 32 0.65 -2.77 -7.40
N ARG A 33 0.58 -4.09 -7.47
CA ARG A 33 -0.55 -4.89 -7.02
C ARG A 33 -0.21 -5.46 -5.66
N VAL A 34 -1.13 -5.28 -4.71
CA VAL A 34 -1.03 -5.89 -3.39
C VAL A 34 -2.08 -6.98 -3.30
N LEU A 35 -1.63 -8.19 -3.00
CA LEU A 35 -2.44 -9.40 -2.94
C LEU A 35 -2.49 -9.88 -1.49
N HIS A 36 -3.65 -10.36 -1.05
CA HIS A 36 -3.75 -11.06 0.23
C HIS A 36 -3.22 -12.49 0.07
N ARG A 37 -2.22 -12.87 0.87
CA ARG A 37 -1.45 -14.10 0.65
C ARG A 37 -2.29 -15.37 0.77
N GLU A 38 -3.24 -15.40 1.70
CA GLU A 38 -4.06 -16.60 1.94
C GLU A 38 -5.15 -16.80 0.88
N SER A 39 -5.77 -15.71 0.42
CA SER A 39 -6.90 -15.78 -0.51
C SER A 39 -6.51 -15.56 -1.97
N GLY A 40 -5.32 -15.01 -2.23
CA GLY A 40 -4.92 -14.54 -3.55
C GLY A 40 -5.72 -13.33 -4.05
N GLU A 41 -6.63 -12.78 -3.23
CA GLU A 41 -7.49 -11.65 -3.60
C GLU A 41 -6.66 -10.38 -3.76
N THR A 42 -6.94 -9.58 -4.79
CA THR A 42 -6.29 -8.27 -4.93
C THR A 42 -6.84 -7.33 -3.87
N ALA A 43 -5.96 -6.92 -2.95
CA ALA A 43 -6.30 -6.01 -1.87
C ALA A 43 -6.45 -4.57 -2.38
N PHE A 44 -5.48 -4.12 -3.19
CA PHE A 44 -5.56 -2.90 -3.97
C PHE A 44 -4.44 -2.85 -5.01
N THR A 45 -4.63 -1.99 -6.00
CA THR A 45 -3.62 -1.62 -6.99
C THR A 45 -3.33 -0.13 -6.86
N ARG A 46 -2.05 0.26 -6.84
CA ARG A 46 -1.65 1.67 -6.79
C ARG A 46 -0.31 1.90 -7.49
N ALA A 47 -0.19 3.02 -8.17
CA ALA A 47 1.08 3.46 -8.72
C ALA A 47 1.97 4.11 -7.65
N ILE A 48 3.24 3.73 -7.61
CA ILE A 48 4.28 4.38 -6.82
C ILE A 48 5.04 5.35 -7.74
N PRO A 49 4.98 6.66 -7.47
CA PRO A 49 5.79 7.62 -8.20
C PRO A 49 7.25 7.54 -7.72
N ILE A 50 8.16 7.40 -8.67
CA ILE A 50 9.61 7.53 -8.48
C ILE A 50 10.08 8.65 -9.40
N ARG A 51 11.02 9.50 -8.96
CA ARG A 51 11.55 10.52 -9.87
C ARG A 51 12.29 9.89 -11.05
N ALA A 52 12.10 10.43 -12.25
CA ALA A 52 12.66 9.86 -13.47
C ALA A 52 14.20 9.89 -13.49
N ASP A 53 14.80 10.95 -12.96
CA ASP A 53 16.25 11.08 -12.79
C ASP A 53 16.81 9.95 -11.90
N PHE A 54 16.19 9.75 -10.73
CA PHE A 54 16.57 8.71 -9.78
C PHE A 54 16.40 7.31 -10.40
N TYR A 55 15.28 7.05 -11.09
CA TYR A 55 15.05 5.75 -11.73
C TYR A 55 16.09 5.45 -12.81
N ARG A 56 16.47 6.46 -13.62
CA ARG A 56 17.51 6.32 -14.64
C ARG A 56 18.89 6.03 -14.03
N GLU A 57 19.26 6.70 -12.94
CA GLU A 57 20.49 6.39 -12.22
C GLU A 57 20.45 5.00 -11.56
N LEU A 58 19.29 4.62 -11.00
CA LEU A 58 19.09 3.31 -10.41
C LEU A 58 19.37 2.21 -11.43
N LYS A 59 18.83 2.30 -12.66
CA LYS A 59 19.03 1.33 -13.75
C LYS A 59 20.49 1.13 -14.16
N LYS A 60 21.39 2.07 -13.85
CA LYS A 60 22.83 1.94 -14.16
C LYS A 60 23.55 1.03 -13.16
N GLN A 61 22.93 0.72 -12.02
CA GLN A 61 23.53 -0.16 -11.03
C GLN A 61 23.32 -1.64 -11.39
N PRO A 62 24.30 -2.52 -11.09
CA PRO A 62 24.16 -3.96 -11.35
C PRO A 62 22.97 -4.58 -10.61
N ASP A 63 22.66 -4.10 -9.40
CA ASP A 63 21.59 -4.63 -8.54
C ASP A 63 20.30 -3.77 -8.58
N HIS A 64 20.09 -3.02 -9.66
CA HIS A 64 18.98 -2.07 -9.78
C HIS A 64 17.60 -2.68 -9.52
N LEU A 65 17.34 -3.90 -9.98
CA LEU A 65 16.08 -4.61 -9.75
C LEU A 65 15.88 -4.91 -8.26
N GLN A 66 16.92 -5.40 -7.58
CA GLN A 66 16.82 -5.69 -6.14
C GLN A 66 16.60 -4.42 -5.32
N ALA A 67 17.28 -3.33 -5.70
CA ALA A 67 17.08 -2.03 -5.10
C ALA A 67 15.67 -1.47 -5.35
N LEU A 68 15.15 -1.63 -6.58
CA LEU A 68 13.79 -1.23 -6.94
C LEU A 68 12.74 -1.99 -6.13
N VAL A 69 12.89 -3.32 -6.02
CA VAL A 69 12.02 -4.17 -5.21
C VAL A 69 12.04 -3.74 -3.74
N LYS A 70 13.20 -3.41 -3.17
CA LYS A 70 13.30 -2.89 -1.80
C LYS A 70 12.54 -1.59 -1.62
N ILE A 71 12.67 -0.64 -2.56
CA ILE A 71 11.97 0.65 -2.53
C ILE A 71 10.46 0.42 -2.62
N VAL A 72 10.02 -0.39 -3.57
CA VAL A 72 8.60 -0.71 -3.78
C VAL A 72 8.00 -1.40 -2.56
N ASN A 73 8.67 -2.43 -2.01
CA ASN A 73 8.21 -3.15 -0.82
C ASN A 73 8.11 -2.24 0.40
N ARG A 74 9.11 -1.37 0.62
CA ARG A 74 9.06 -0.40 1.71
C ARG A 74 7.84 0.52 1.57
N ARG A 75 7.61 1.06 0.38
CA ARG A 75 6.51 1.99 0.12
C ARG A 75 5.14 1.31 0.20
N CYS A 76 5.03 0.07 -0.27
CA CYS A 76 3.81 -0.71 -0.12
C CYS A 76 3.52 -1.02 1.34
N ARG A 77 4.53 -1.34 2.14
CA ARG A 77 4.37 -1.52 3.59
C ARG A 77 3.89 -0.25 4.28
N GLU A 78 4.44 0.91 3.92
CA GLU A 78 3.96 2.21 4.43
C GLU A 78 2.48 2.44 4.06
N MET A 79 2.08 2.14 2.83
CA MET A 79 0.70 2.24 2.38
C MET A 79 -0.25 1.25 3.07
N LEU A 80 0.19 0.01 3.27
CA LEU A 80 -0.56 -1.02 4.00
C LEU A 80 -0.79 -0.58 5.45
N LEU A 81 0.25 -0.10 6.12
CA LEU A 81 0.14 0.43 7.47
C LEU A 81 -0.84 1.59 7.54
N GLN A 82 -0.73 2.56 6.62
CA GLN A 82 -1.69 3.66 6.56
C GLN A 82 -3.13 3.18 6.38
N LYS A 83 -3.36 2.15 5.55
CA LYS A 83 -4.69 1.61 5.28
C LYS A 83 -5.25 0.88 6.51
N ILE A 84 -4.47 -0.03 7.09
CA ILE A 84 -4.81 -0.76 8.31
C ILE A 84 -5.11 0.21 9.46
N THR A 85 -4.25 1.22 9.68
CA THR A 85 -4.41 2.19 10.76
C THR A 85 -5.58 3.15 10.51
N LYS A 86 -5.78 3.61 9.27
CA LYS A 86 -6.90 4.50 8.92
C LYS A 86 -8.25 3.80 9.09
N ASP A 87 -8.37 2.56 8.60
CA ASP A 87 -9.60 1.77 8.75
C ASP A 87 -9.85 1.38 10.23
N ALA A 88 -8.80 1.15 11.01
CA ALA A 88 -8.92 0.93 12.46
C ALA A 88 -9.42 2.18 13.20
N MET A 89 -8.97 3.36 12.81
CA MET A 89 -9.33 4.64 13.44
C MET A 89 -10.76 5.09 13.08
N GLU A 90 -11.17 5.00 11.81
CA GLU A 90 -12.53 5.38 11.36
C GLU A 90 -13.64 4.59 12.08
N ILE A 91 -13.33 3.41 12.61
CA ILE A 91 -14.29 2.58 13.33
C ILE A 91 -14.30 2.89 14.83
N ALA A 92 -13.14 3.18 15.44
CA ALA A 92 -13.09 3.64 16.82
C ALA A 92 -13.93 4.91 17.00
N ASP A 93 -13.75 5.89 16.10
CA ASP A 93 -14.51 7.14 16.13
C ASP A 93 -16.03 6.92 15.95
N LYS A 94 -16.43 5.91 15.14
CA LYS A 94 -17.85 5.54 14.98
C LYS A 94 -18.42 4.81 16.20
N VAL A 95 -17.63 3.99 16.88
CA VAL A 95 -18.06 3.28 18.10
C VAL A 95 -18.26 4.28 19.25
N ASP A 96 -17.37 5.26 19.39
CA ASP A 96 -17.52 6.32 20.39
C ASP A 96 -18.79 7.16 20.14
N LEU A 97 -19.13 7.47 18.88
CA LEU A 97 -20.38 8.17 18.55
C LEU A 97 -21.63 7.36 18.94
N ILE A 98 -21.65 6.05 18.68
CA ILE A 98 -22.79 5.17 19.01
C ILE A 98 -22.94 5.01 20.54
N GLN A 99 -21.83 4.99 21.28
CA GLN A 99 -21.87 4.92 22.75
C GLN A 99 -22.32 6.22 23.42
N MET A 100 -22.07 7.38 22.80
CA MET A 100 -22.57 8.67 23.31
C MET A 100 -24.09 8.83 23.15
N ASP A 101 -24.68 8.34 22.05
CA ASP A 101 -26.14 8.34 21.87
C ASP A 101 -26.85 7.40 22.88
N SER A 102 -26.18 6.33 23.30
CA SER A 102 -26.73 5.34 24.24
C SER A 102 -26.78 5.84 25.70
N ARG A 103 -26.10 6.95 26.03
CA ARG A 103 -26.06 7.54 27.39
C ARG A 103 -26.95 8.77 27.56
N SER A 104 -27.59 9.24 26.50
CA SER A 104 -28.42 10.46 26.55
C SER A 104 -29.90 10.20 26.85
N ILE A 105 -30.26 8.97 27.22
CA ILE A 105 -31.61 8.60 27.68
C ILE A 105 -31.50 7.99 29.09
N GLN A 106 -31.24 8.83 30.09
CA GLN A 106 -31.66 8.60 31.47
C GLN A 106 -32.01 9.94 32.13
#